data_AF-A0A7W5Y9K3-F1
#
_entry.id   AF-A0A7W5Y9K3-F1
#
_cell.length_a   1.000
_cell.length_b   1.000
_cell.length_c   1.000
_cell.angle_alpha   90.00
_cell.angle_beta   90.00
_cell.angle_gamma   90.00
#
_symmetry.space_group_name_H-M   'P 1'
#
loop_
_entity.id
_entity.type
_entity.pdbx_description
1 polymer ?
#
loop_
_entity_poly.entity_id
_entity_poly.type
_entity_poly.pdbx_seq_one_letter_code
_entity_poly.pdbx_strand_id
1 'polypeptide(L)'
;MVHPPLPGRDQEAVPLLLRMAARGGLPTGALGRQLGLLIRRTWFETRPVLASLAEAAQQGAQAQVWEILMGLLPVLLPGEGERPTVTHAEAVALAADVALWSGARGEIAAVSAHATSGRNSRFARECARLRDRLAGHDASAG
;
A
#
# COMPACT_ATOMS: atom_id res chain seq x y z
N MET A 1 15.59 1.29 -34.65
CA MET A 1 14.62 2.33 -34.23
C MET A 1 14.64 2.37 -32.71
N VAL A 2 15.47 3.26 -32.14
CA VAL A 2 15.60 3.43 -30.69
C VAL A 2 14.44 4.32 -30.26
N HIS A 3 13.57 3.80 -29.40
CA HIS A 3 12.48 4.60 -28.84
C HIS A 3 13.10 5.75 -28.05
N PRO A 4 12.80 7.02 -28.35
CA PRO A 4 13.34 8.13 -27.56
C PRO A 4 12.87 7.94 -26.10
N PRO A 5 13.73 8.22 -25.10
CA PRO A 5 13.30 8.29 -23.72
C PRO A 5 12.22 9.37 -23.65
N LEU A 6 11.04 9.00 -23.17
CA LEU A 6 9.96 9.95 -22.90
C LEU A 6 10.53 11.05 -21.98
N PRO A 7 10.26 12.34 -22.24
CA PRO A 7 10.61 13.41 -21.30
C PRO A 7 10.06 13.03 -19.93
N GLY A 8 10.93 13.12 -18.92
CA GLY A 8 10.76 12.67 -17.53
C GLY A 8 9.47 11.92 -17.22
N ARG A 9 9.56 10.62 -16.91
CA ARG A 9 8.49 9.96 -16.15
C ARG A 9 8.25 10.81 -14.92
N ASP A 10 7.17 11.57 -14.93
CA ASP A 10 6.97 12.69 -14.03
C ASP A 10 6.73 12.10 -12.63
N GLN A 11 7.81 11.92 -11.87
CA GLN A 11 7.77 11.32 -10.53
C GLN A 11 6.88 12.15 -9.60
N GLU A 12 6.61 13.42 -9.96
CA GLU A 12 5.69 14.30 -9.25
C GLU A 12 4.20 14.09 -9.62
N ALA A 13 3.90 13.44 -10.74
CA ALA A 13 2.52 13.20 -11.17
C ALA A 13 1.75 12.32 -10.18
N VAL A 14 2.40 11.31 -9.59
CA VAL A 14 1.78 10.47 -8.55
C VAL A 14 1.50 11.26 -7.27
N PRO A 15 2.46 11.98 -6.64
CA PRO A 15 2.18 12.89 -5.54
C PRO A 15 1.05 13.89 -5.84
N LEU A 16 1.02 14.47 -7.04
CA LEU A 16 -0.05 15.39 -7.46
C LEU A 16 -1.41 14.70 -7.52
N LEU A 17 -1.50 13.52 -8.14
CA LEU A 17 -2.71 12.71 -8.20
C LEU A 17 -3.21 12.30 -6.81
N LEU A 18 -2.30 11.96 -5.90
CA LEU A 18 -2.64 11.62 -4.51
C LEU A 18 -3.18 12.84 -3.75
N ARG A 19 -2.60 14.03 -3.96
CA ARG A 19 -3.15 15.29 -3.43
C ARG A 19 -4.53 15.62 -4.01
N MET A 20 -4.78 15.29 -5.28
CA MET A 20 -6.11 15.46 -5.88
C MET A 20 -7.12 14.45 -5.33
N ALA A 21 -6.71 13.19 -5.13
CA ALA A 21 -7.55 12.15 -4.55
C ALA A 21 -7.94 12.49 -3.10
N ALA A 22 -7.01 13.05 -2.33
CA ALA A 22 -7.24 13.55 -0.97
C ALA A 22 -8.36 14.61 -0.89
N ARG A 23 -8.58 15.39 -1.96
CA ARG A 23 -9.67 16.38 -2.05
C ARG A 23 -11.03 15.79 -2.43
N GLY A 24 -11.15 14.46 -2.54
CA GLY A 24 -12.40 13.76 -2.84
C GLY A 24 -12.76 13.69 -4.33
N GLY A 25 -11.83 14.05 -5.23
CA GLY A 25 -12.08 14.12 -6.67
C GLY A 25 -11.80 12.84 -7.45
N LEU A 26 -11.32 11.76 -6.81
CA LEU A 26 -10.90 10.54 -7.50
C LEU A 26 -11.40 9.26 -6.81
N PRO A 27 -11.73 8.19 -7.58
CA PRO A 27 -12.06 6.88 -7.03
C PRO A 27 -10.80 6.19 -6.52
N THR A 28 -10.47 6.42 -5.25
CA THR A 28 -9.24 5.99 -4.55
C THR A 28 -8.98 4.48 -4.62
N GLY A 29 -9.99 3.63 -4.43
CA GLY A 29 -9.82 2.18 -4.54
C GLY A 29 -9.41 1.71 -5.95
N ALA A 30 -9.99 2.30 -7.00
CA ALA A 30 -9.63 2.00 -8.38
C ALA A 30 -8.22 2.48 -8.73
N LEU A 31 -7.84 3.66 -8.22
CA LEU A 31 -6.50 4.21 -8.35
C LEU A 31 -5.45 3.28 -7.72
N GLY A 32 -5.70 2.79 -6.50
CA GLY A 32 -4.83 1.82 -5.82
C GLY A 32 -4.57 0.57 -6.65
N ARG A 33 -5.64 -0.01 -7.22
CA ARG A 33 -5.52 -1.19 -8.08
C ARG A 33 -4.67 -0.91 -9.33
N GLN A 34 -4.88 0.24 -9.98
CA GLN A 34 -4.10 0.64 -11.16
C GLN A 34 -2.63 0.87 -10.82
N LEU A 35 -2.32 1.51 -9.68
CA LEU A 35 -0.95 1.67 -9.20
C LEU A 35 -0.26 0.32 -8.99
N GLY A 36 -0.96 -0.66 -8.40
CA GLY A 36 -0.42 -2.01 -8.21
C GLY A 36 -0.06 -2.69 -9.53
N LEU A 37 -0.92 -2.54 -10.55
CA LEU A 37 -0.64 -3.07 -11.88
C LEU A 37 0.53 -2.35 -12.55
N LEU A 38 0.65 -1.03 -12.40
CA LEU A 38 1.76 -0.25 -12.93
C LEU A 38 3.09 -0.72 -12.33
N ILE A 39 3.15 -0.83 -11.00
CA ILE A 39 4.35 -1.30 -10.27
C ILE A 39 4.74 -2.72 -10.71
N ARG A 40 3.79 -3.64 -10.82
CA ARG A 40 4.10 -5.04 -11.17
C ARG A 40 4.50 -5.27 -12.62
N ARG A 41 3.97 -4.46 -13.54
CA ARG A 41 4.13 -4.68 -14.99
C ARG A 41 5.20 -3.80 -15.63
N THR A 42 5.78 -2.87 -14.88
CA THR A 42 6.72 -1.89 -15.42
C THR A 42 7.91 -1.67 -14.48
N TRP A 43 8.89 -0.88 -14.93
CA TRP A 43 10.04 -0.45 -14.13
C TRP A 43 9.71 0.68 -13.15
N PHE A 44 8.45 0.79 -12.73
CA PHE A 44 8.00 1.88 -11.87
C PHE A 44 8.40 1.61 -10.42
N GLU A 45 9.07 2.58 -9.81
CA GLU A 45 9.62 2.40 -8.48
C GLU A 45 8.53 2.50 -7.41
N THR A 46 8.38 1.46 -6.61
CA THR A 46 7.40 1.42 -5.52
C THR A 46 7.73 2.38 -4.38
N ARG A 47 9.03 2.58 -4.08
CA ARG A 47 9.47 3.36 -2.92
C ARG A 47 9.03 4.84 -2.97
N PRO A 48 9.23 5.57 -4.09
CA PRO A 48 8.69 6.92 -4.24
C PRO A 48 7.17 6.98 -4.01
N VAL A 49 6.41 5.99 -4.52
CA VAL A 49 4.96 5.92 -4.32
C VAL A 49 4.60 5.80 -2.83
N LEU A 50 5.26 4.89 -2.11
CA LEU A 50 5.03 4.70 -0.69
C LEU A 50 5.39 5.96 0.11
N ALA A 51 6.47 6.65 -0.25
CA ALA A 51 6.85 7.91 0.38
C ALA A 51 5.78 8.99 0.17
N SER A 52 5.24 9.14 -1.04
CA SER A 52 4.17 10.09 -1.34
C SER A 52 2.86 9.76 -0.62
N LEU A 53 2.51 8.48 -0.50
CA LEU A 53 1.34 8.04 0.27
C LEU A 53 1.51 8.34 1.76
N ALA A 54 2.70 8.10 2.31
CA ALA A 54 3.02 8.40 3.70
C ALA A 54 2.96 9.91 3.99
N GLU A 55 3.48 10.74 3.08
CA GLU A 55 3.38 12.19 3.19
C GLU A 55 1.91 12.66 3.13
N ALA A 56 1.12 12.15 2.18
CA ALA A 56 -0.30 12.49 2.06
C ALA A 56 -1.10 12.10 3.32
N ALA A 57 -0.83 10.92 3.89
CA ALA A 57 -1.46 10.49 5.14
C ALA A 57 -1.11 11.43 6.31
N GLN A 58 0.16 11.86 6.43
CA GLN A 58 0.59 12.83 7.44
C GLN A 58 -0.03 14.22 7.25
N GLN A 59 -0.41 14.58 6.03
CA GLN A 59 -1.12 15.82 5.69
C GLN A 59 -2.65 15.73 5.89
N GLY A 60 -3.15 14.67 6.53
CA GLY A 60 -4.58 14.53 6.88
C GLY A 60 -5.41 13.72 5.88
N ALA A 61 -4.79 13.12 4.86
CA ALA A 61 -5.49 12.30 3.86
C ALA A 61 -5.54 10.80 4.22
N GLN A 62 -5.46 10.44 5.50
CA GLN A 62 -5.37 9.03 5.93
C GLN A 62 -6.50 8.14 5.39
N ALA A 63 -7.74 8.64 5.29
CA ALA A 63 -8.86 7.85 4.78
C ALA A 63 -8.72 7.53 3.29
N GLN A 64 -8.32 8.51 2.48
CA GLN A 64 -8.12 8.34 1.04
C GLN A 64 -6.90 7.46 0.76
N VAL A 65 -5.82 7.64 1.52
CA VAL A 65 -4.64 6.79 1.43
C VAL A 65 -4.98 5.35 1.81
N TRP A 66 -5.80 5.14 2.84
CA TRP A 66 -6.29 3.81 3.21
C TRP A 66 -7.02 3.11 2.05
N GLU A 67 -7.97 3.79 1.41
CA GLU A 67 -8.69 3.25 0.24
C GLU A 67 -7.75 2.89 -0.92
N ILE A 68 -6.73 3.72 -1.18
CA ILE A 68 -5.71 3.43 -2.18
C ILE A 68 -4.93 2.18 -1.79
N LEU A 69 -4.52 2.04 -0.53
CA LEU A 69 -3.78 0.87 -0.05
C LEU A 69 -4.63 -0.41 -0.11
N MET A 70 -5.93 -0.32 0.17
CA MET A 70 -6.86 -1.46 0.01
C MET A 70 -6.95 -1.95 -1.44
N GLY A 71 -6.94 -1.05 -2.42
CA GLY A 71 -6.89 -1.42 -3.83
C GLY A 71 -5.49 -1.91 -4.28
N LEU A 72 -4.43 -1.35 -3.70
CA LEU A 72 -3.04 -1.60 -4.07
C LEU A 72 -2.54 -2.96 -3.58
N LEU A 73 -2.72 -3.25 -2.29
CA LEU A 73 -2.09 -4.41 -1.63
C LEU A 73 -2.45 -5.75 -2.29
N PRO A 74 -3.72 -6.08 -2.59
CA PRO A 74 -4.05 -7.36 -3.22
C PRO A 74 -3.36 -7.57 -4.57
N VAL A 75 -3.02 -6.49 -5.28
CA VAL A 75 -2.30 -6.56 -6.55
C VAL A 75 -0.81 -6.62 -6.33
N LEU A 76 -0.27 -5.79 -5.42
CA LEU A 76 1.15 -5.60 -5.18
C LEU A 76 1.80 -6.79 -4.46
N LEU A 77 1.09 -7.42 -3.52
CA LEU A 77 1.65 -8.49 -2.69
C LEU A 77 2.09 -9.70 -3.54
N PRO A 78 3.14 -10.42 -3.10
CA PRO A 78 3.66 -11.55 -3.83
C PRO A 78 2.59 -12.64 -3.99
N GLY A 79 2.55 -13.22 -5.19
CA GLY A 79 1.73 -14.37 -5.49
C GLY A 79 2.25 -15.66 -4.85
N GLU A 80 1.55 -16.76 -5.10
CA GLU A 80 1.99 -18.09 -4.66
C GLU A 80 3.37 -18.43 -5.27
N GLY A 81 4.30 -18.90 -4.43
CA GLY A 81 5.67 -19.23 -4.85
C GLY A 81 6.62 -18.03 -4.99
N GLU A 82 6.10 -16.79 -5.05
CA GLU A 82 6.93 -15.59 -5.11
C GLU A 82 7.53 -15.26 -3.73
N ARG A 83 8.77 -14.77 -3.72
CA ARG A 83 9.43 -14.36 -2.48
C ARG A 83 9.09 -12.89 -2.15
N PRO A 84 8.68 -12.59 -0.91
CA PRO A 84 8.48 -11.21 -0.49
C PRO A 84 9.81 -10.45 -0.52
N THR A 85 9.71 -9.15 -0.76
CA THR A 85 10.86 -8.23 -0.85
C THR A 85 10.78 -7.25 0.32
N VAL A 86 11.85 -6.48 0.51
CA VAL A 86 11.86 -5.40 1.52
C VAL A 86 10.73 -4.41 1.27
N THR A 87 10.50 -4.07 0.00
CA THR A 87 9.44 -3.15 -0.41
C THR A 87 8.04 -3.68 -0.13
N HIS A 88 7.81 -4.99 -0.25
CA HIS A 88 6.54 -5.59 0.19
C HIS A 88 6.31 -5.39 1.69
N ALA A 89 7.35 -5.53 2.51
CA ALA A 89 7.26 -5.25 3.95
C ALA A 89 7.03 -3.76 4.24
N GLU A 90 7.70 -2.86 3.52
CA GLU A 90 7.50 -1.40 3.62
C GLU A 90 6.06 -1.00 3.29
N ALA A 91 5.47 -1.57 2.22
CA ALA A 91 4.09 -1.28 1.83
C ALA A 91 3.06 -1.72 2.88
N VAL A 92 3.24 -2.91 3.45
CA VAL A 92 2.34 -3.44 4.50
C VAL A 92 2.50 -2.66 5.80
N ALA A 93 3.74 -2.29 6.17
CA ALA A 93 4.00 -1.46 7.34
C ALA A 93 3.28 -0.10 7.25
N LEU A 94 3.38 0.58 6.09
CA LEU A 94 2.66 1.82 5.84
C LEU A 94 1.14 1.63 5.98
N ALA A 95 0.61 0.55 5.42
CA ALA A 95 -0.82 0.26 5.54
C ALA A 95 -1.27 0.01 6.99
N ALA A 96 -0.45 -0.64 7.81
CA ALA A 96 -0.74 -0.80 9.24
C ALA A 96 -0.74 0.53 10.00
N ASP A 97 0.17 1.45 9.65
CA ASP A 97 0.24 2.79 10.24
C ASP A 97 -0.97 3.64 9.82
N VAL A 98 -1.33 3.62 8.54
CA VAL A 98 -2.49 4.36 8.02
C VAL A 98 -3.81 3.77 8.55
N ALA A 99 -3.92 2.45 8.69
CA ALA A 99 -5.08 1.80 9.31
C ALA A 99 -5.26 2.23 10.76
N LEU A 100 -4.16 2.37 11.51
CA LEU A 100 -4.19 2.94 12.87
C LEU A 100 -4.74 4.37 12.85
N TRP A 101 -4.17 5.25 12.03
CA TRP A 101 -4.53 6.67 12.03
C TRP A 101 -5.95 6.93 11.53
N SER A 102 -6.45 6.10 10.61
CA SER A 102 -7.81 6.20 10.05
C SER A 102 -8.87 5.46 10.87
N GLY A 103 -8.47 4.63 11.85
CA GLY A 103 -9.38 3.75 12.56
C GLY A 103 -9.98 2.64 11.68
N ALA A 104 -9.35 2.31 10.56
CA ALA A 104 -9.85 1.32 9.61
C ALA A 104 -10.01 -0.07 10.24
N ARG A 105 -11.06 -0.77 9.83
CA ARG A 105 -11.40 -2.13 10.25
C ARG A 105 -11.78 -2.97 9.03
N GLY A 106 -11.76 -4.29 9.21
CA GLY A 106 -12.17 -5.24 8.18
C GLY A 106 -11.12 -6.32 7.92
N GLU A 107 -11.03 -6.78 6.68
CA GLU A 107 -10.08 -7.81 6.29
C GLU A 107 -9.52 -7.55 4.88
N ILE A 108 -8.23 -7.86 4.69
CA ILE A 108 -7.61 -7.99 3.37
C ILE A 108 -7.11 -9.43 3.23
N ALA A 109 -7.84 -10.27 2.50
CA ALA A 109 -7.57 -11.72 2.41
C ALA A 109 -6.12 -12.05 2.02
N ALA A 110 -5.53 -11.27 1.09
CA ALA A 110 -4.13 -11.44 0.69
C ALA A 110 -3.15 -11.20 1.86
N VAL A 111 -3.44 -10.25 2.75
CA VAL A 111 -2.66 -9.99 3.96
C VAL A 111 -2.84 -11.12 4.97
N SER A 112 -4.07 -11.58 5.19
CA SER A 112 -4.38 -12.71 6.09
C SER A 112 -3.65 -13.99 5.69
N ALA A 113 -3.59 -14.30 4.39
CA ALA A 113 -2.89 -15.45 3.85
C ALA A 113 -1.37 -15.38 4.14
N HIS A 114 -0.75 -14.21 3.95
CA HIS A 114 0.67 -14.04 4.23
C HIS A 114 0.98 -14.03 5.73
N ALA A 115 0.09 -13.49 6.56
CA ALA A 115 0.20 -13.49 8.02
C ALA A 115 0.17 -14.90 8.63
N THR A 116 -0.51 -15.85 7.98
CA THR A 116 -0.68 -17.24 8.46
C THR A 116 0.30 -18.23 7.83
N SER A 117 1.17 -17.78 6.92
CA SER A 117 2.12 -18.62 6.17
C SER A 117 3.22 -19.31 7.01
N GLY A 118 3.31 -19.04 8.31
CA GLY A 118 4.29 -19.62 9.23
C GLY A 118 5.74 -19.13 9.03
N ARG A 119 6.00 -18.22 8.10
CA ARG A 119 7.34 -17.71 7.81
C ARG A 119 7.76 -16.66 8.83
N ASN A 120 8.87 -16.87 9.55
CA ASN A 120 9.46 -15.83 10.39
C ASN A 120 10.24 -14.81 9.53
N SER A 121 9.51 -13.85 8.94
CA SER A 121 10.08 -12.79 8.13
C SER A 121 9.51 -11.44 8.54
N ARG A 122 10.25 -10.34 8.30
CA ARG A 122 9.74 -8.98 8.53
C ARG A 122 8.39 -8.79 7.84
N PHE A 123 8.29 -9.20 6.58
CA PHE A 123 7.05 -9.12 5.79
C PHE A 123 5.86 -9.82 6.46
N ALA A 124 6.04 -11.08 6.91
CA ALA A 124 4.97 -11.81 7.58
C ALA A 124 4.55 -11.16 8.91
N ARG A 125 5.50 -10.59 9.66
CA ARG A 125 5.21 -9.84 10.90
C ARG A 125 4.38 -8.58 10.61
N GLU A 126 4.72 -7.81 9.58
CA GLU A 126 3.92 -6.65 9.18
C GLU A 126 2.51 -7.08 8.70
N CYS A 127 2.39 -8.21 8.00
CA CYS A 127 1.08 -8.75 7.61
C CYS A 127 0.23 -9.12 8.82
N ALA A 128 0.81 -9.79 9.82
CA ALA A 128 0.12 -10.11 11.06
C ALA A 128 -0.30 -8.83 11.80
N ARG A 129 0.60 -7.86 11.93
CA ARG A 129 0.33 -6.55 12.54
C ARG A 129 -0.86 -5.84 11.87
N LEU A 130 -0.88 -5.79 10.53
CA LEU A 130 -1.99 -5.19 9.79
C LEU A 130 -3.30 -5.95 10.00
N ARG A 131 -3.28 -7.28 9.87
CA ARG A 131 -4.46 -8.14 10.10
C ARG A 131 -5.05 -7.90 11.49
N ASP A 132 -4.22 -7.92 12.53
CA ASP A 132 -4.65 -7.79 13.92
C ASP A 132 -5.23 -6.39 14.20
N ARG A 133 -4.62 -5.34 13.60
CA ARG A 133 -5.17 -3.98 13.62
C ARG A 133 -6.57 -3.92 13.00
N LEU A 134 -6.76 -4.52 11.82
CA LEU A 134 -8.04 -4.49 11.12
C LEU A 134 -9.13 -5.32 11.81
N ALA A 135 -8.74 -6.44 12.43
CA ALA A 135 -9.61 -7.26 13.26
C ALA A 135 -9.99 -6.56 14.58
N GLY A 136 -9.30 -5.47 14.92
CA GLY A 136 -9.60 -4.73 16.13
C GLY A 136 -9.05 -5.33 17.40
N HIS A 137 -7.98 -6.12 17.29
CA HIS A 137 -7.15 -6.47 18.43
C HIS A 137 -6.31 -5.26 18.82
N ASP A 138 -6.98 -4.19 19.24
CA ASP A 138 -6.37 -3.26 20.17
C ASP A 138 -6.23 -4.06 21.45
N ALA A 139 -5.00 -4.36 21.85
CA ALA A 139 -4.69 -4.81 23.20
C ALA A 139 -5.03 -3.67 24.17
N SER A 140 -6.32 -3.45 24.40
CA SER A 140 -6.85 -2.87 25.63
C SER A 140 -6.85 -4.00 26.66
N ALA A 141 -5.66 -4.34 27.16
CA ALA A 141 -5.48 -5.21 28.31
C ALA A 141 -4.20 -4.80 29.06
N GLY A 142 -4.39 -4.22 30.25
CA GLY A 142 -3.34 -4.00 31.25
C GLY A 142 -3.19 -2.56 31.67
#